data_AF-H2KVR9-F1
#
_entry.id   AF-H2KVR9-F1
#
_cell.length_a   1.000
_cell.length_b   1.000
_cell.length_c   1.000
_cell.angle_alpha   90.00
_cell.angle_beta   90.00
_cell.angle_gamma   90.00
#
_symmetry.space_group_name_H-M   'P 1'
#
loop_
_entity.id
_entity.type
_entity.pdbx_description
1 polymer ?
#
loop_
_entity_poly.entity_id
_entity_poly.type
_entity_poly.pdbx_seq_one_letter_code
_entity_poly.pdbx_strand_id
1 'polypeptide(L)'
;MYAEIVGLLSQTRFALVRTRFMWHLNELRSKENSPNVRPSIVSLIMGMKFFRVKMHPIEDFVNFFTFLQELGQYFLEVKEPEIKHVLSDLFVEILLPVAAVARQEVNIPALKQFVELLYPTSLELAGKKKHVPALFPLVTCLLCVGTKSFFLTHWTNFLTICLSQLKSRTPKVALVSLQSLSCLVWVYIVRIGGEKHLETQTKLHHIVNSLFPKNQKFVVPKDAPVNIFVRIIQFIAHEKLEFAIREIIIDRLGVNGLQKNLYMPERMNIGLCAFLLIAHGLQQKEGAPPMPQPCLGAGGFRQAVIKRSFHGTNLNETLGHRLGIQNYLLPIRRAFELILRQLDTQVCRTMMLSKLDVSQKEFEELMSAERKPKMDLLKTCVACIPRLLPNDMTKPELLELLAKVCLHLDEDVRNMAQQAMANLIVELPAFRVKTIQVFIQFIQKNVPDTSPHQLDSSLKTLFHLLNNWNLALQKDGAVSPNITEKTALHETEGFALVMLCHCRTITRRLALHILRKCRSLLSLINTATCDPNARQPREELCCIDVLDQSVPAILERVLP
;
A
#
# COMPACT_ATOMS: atom_id res chain seq x y z
N MET A 1 5.77 -21.74 -20.16
CA MET A 1 4.99 -22.68 -20.99
C MET A 1 5.34 -24.14 -20.74
N TYR A 2 6.45 -24.72 -21.26
CA TYR A 2 6.72 -26.17 -21.06
C TYR A 2 6.88 -26.60 -19.59
N ALA A 3 7.59 -25.82 -18.76
CA ALA A 3 7.72 -26.09 -17.32
C ALA A 3 6.38 -26.01 -16.57
N GLU A 4 5.45 -25.15 -16.99
CA GLU A 4 4.11 -25.05 -16.39
C GLU A 4 3.27 -26.28 -16.73
N ILE A 5 3.36 -26.77 -17.96
CA ILE A 5 2.69 -28.01 -18.38
C ILE A 5 3.22 -29.19 -17.56
N VAL A 6 4.55 -29.28 -17.34
CA VAL A 6 5.14 -30.32 -16.48
C VAL A 6 4.61 -30.20 -15.04
N GLY A 7 4.49 -28.99 -14.49
CA GLY A 7 3.93 -28.76 -13.16
C GLY A 7 2.44 -29.14 -13.03
N LEU A 8 1.65 -28.98 -14.10
CA LEU A 8 0.26 -29.44 -14.16
C LEU A 8 0.17 -30.96 -14.31
N LEU A 9 1.00 -31.56 -15.18
CA LEU A 9 1.07 -33.00 -15.38
C LEU A 9 1.53 -33.71 -14.10
N SER A 10 2.43 -33.12 -13.32
CA SER A 10 2.89 -33.72 -12.06
C SER A 10 1.76 -33.88 -11.04
N GLN A 11 0.65 -33.13 -11.16
CA GLN A 11 -0.52 -33.29 -10.31
C GLN A 11 -1.29 -34.59 -10.57
N THR A 12 -1.24 -35.12 -11.79
CA THR A 12 -2.05 -36.29 -12.20
C THR A 12 -1.20 -37.51 -12.56
N ARG A 13 0.05 -37.30 -12.99
CA ARG A 13 0.97 -38.33 -13.49
C ARG A 13 2.33 -38.22 -12.82
N PHE A 14 2.36 -38.02 -11.50
CA PHE A 14 3.59 -37.78 -10.74
C PHE A 14 4.67 -38.85 -10.98
N ALA A 15 4.32 -40.13 -10.89
CA ALA A 15 5.27 -41.23 -11.06
C ALA A 15 6.02 -41.16 -12.41
N LEU A 16 5.30 -40.92 -13.51
CA LEU A 16 5.90 -40.79 -14.84
C LEU A 16 6.82 -39.57 -14.95
N VAL A 17 6.39 -38.43 -14.41
CA VAL A 17 7.19 -37.20 -14.39
C VAL A 17 8.47 -37.41 -13.58
N ARG A 18 8.36 -37.97 -12.36
CA ARG A 18 9.50 -38.30 -11.50
C ARG A 18 10.48 -39.23 -12.21
N THR A 19 10.01 -40.36 -12.76
CA THR A 19 10.88 -41.35 -13.41
C THR A 19 11.65 -40.73 -14.59
N ARG A 20 10.97 -40.00 -15.48
CA ARG A 20 11.64 -39.34 -16.62
C ARG A 20 12.62 -38.26 -16.16
N PHE A 21 12.20 -37.43 -15.22
CA PHE A 21 13.06 -36.37 -14.69
C PHE A 21 14.33 -36.93 -14.04
N MET A 22 14.19 -37.94 -13.17
CA MET A 22 15.33 -38.56 -12.49
C MET A 22 16.25 -39.30 -13.47
N TRP A 23 15.69 -39.94 -14.51
CA TRP A 23 16.48 -40.57 -15.56
C TRP A 23 17.39 -39.54 -16.27
N HIS A 24 16.81 -38.44 -16.76
CA HIS A 24 17.57 -37.38 -17.41
C HIS A 24 18.58 -36.72 -16.47
N LEU A 25 18.18 -36.47 -15.21
CA LEU A 25 19.06 -35.85 -14.23
C LEU A 25 20.29 -36.74 -13.95
N ASN A 26 20.09 -38.04 -13.74
CA ASN A 26 21.18 -38.97 -13.49
C ASN A 26 22.12 -39.12 -14.70
N GLU A 27 21.58 -39.10 -15.92
CA GLU A 27 22.41 -39.11 -17.13
C GLU A 27 23.32 -37.88 -17.22
N LEU A 28 22.76 -36.69 -16.95
CA LEU A 28 23.54 -35.45 -16.98
C LEU A 28 24.54 -35.38 -15.82
N ARG A 29 24.17 -35.84 -14.62
CA ARG A 29 25.06 -35.93 -13.45
C ARG A 29 26.29 -36.78 -13.72
N SER A 30 26.15 -37.89 -14.45
CA SER A 30 27.30 -38.75 -14.81
C SER A 30 28.35 -38.02 -15.67
N LYS A 31 27.97 -36.92 -16.33
CA LYS A 31 28.79 -36.11 -17.23
C LYS A 31 29.08 -34.70 -16.67
N GLU A 32 28.86 -34.48 -15.37
CA GLU A 32 28.84 -33.15 -14.71
C GLU A 32 30.16 -32.36 -14.81
N ASN A 33 31.31 -33.06 -14.93
CA ASN A 33 32.62 -32.43 -15.13
C ASN A 33 32.78 -31.77 -16.52
N SER A 34 31.87 -32.02 -17.46
CA SER A 34 31.91 -31.42 -18.79
C SER A 34 31.28 -30.01 -18.77
N PRO A 35 31.98 -28.95 -19.22
CA PRO A 35 31.50 -27.57 -19.10
C PRO A 35 30.18 -27.31 -19.83
N ASN A 36 29.88 -28.09 -20.87
CA ASN A 36 28.69 -27.98 -21.72
C ASN A 36 27.43 -28.64 -21.12
N VAL A 37 27.57 -29.45 -20.05
CA VAL A 37 26.47 -30.20 -19.44
C VAL A 37 25.75 -29.39 -18.35
N ARG A 38 26.47 -28.44 -17.72
CA ARG A 38 25.94 -27.61 -16.62
C ARG A 38 24.69 -26.80 -16.99
N PRO A 39 24.61 -26.10 -18.14
CA PRO A 39 23.38 -25.38 -18.53
C PRO A 39 22.18 -26.29 -18.72
N SER A 40 22.41 -27.53 -19.19
CA SER A 40 21.37 -28.55 -19.35
C SER A 40 20.83 -29.03 -18.02
N ILE A 41 21.69 -29.24 -17.01
CA ILE A 41 21.28 -29.57 -15.64
C ILE A 41 20.45 -28.43 -15.05
N VAL A 42 20.92 -27.18 -15.16
CA VAL A 42 20.20 -26.00 -14.67
C VAL A 42 18.82 -25.88 -15.31
N SER A 43 18.74 -26.03 -16.64
CA SER A 43 17.49 -25.95 -17.39
C SER A 43 16.51 -27.06 -17.00
N LEU A 44 17.01 -28.29 -16.81
CA LEU A 44 16.20 -29.43 -16.38
C LEU A 44 15.59 -29.18 -14.99
N ILE A 45 16.41 -28.74 -14.02
CA ILE A 45 15.94 -28.45 -12.64
C ILE A 45 14.91 -27.32 -12.66
N MET A 46 15.17 -26.24 -13.41
CA MET A 46 14.20 -25.15 -13.57
C MET A 46 12.92 -25.58 -14.30
N GLY A 47 12.96 -26.66 -15.08
CA GLY A 47 11.79 -27.31 -15.67
C GLY A 47 10.77 -27.79 -14.63
N MET A 48 11.20 -28.03 -13.39
CA MET A 48 10.35 -28.45 -12.27
C MET A 48 9.84 -27.28 -11.42
N LYS A 49 10.13 -26.02 -11.78
CA LYS A 49 9.78 -24.84 -10.97
C LYS A 49 8.29 -24.72 -10.61
N PHE A 50 7.40 -25.19 -11.49
CA PHE A 50 5.95 -25.14 -11.29
C PHE A 50 5.38 -26.40 -10.62
N PHE A 51 6.24 -27.32 -10.19
CA PHE A 51 5.83 -28.46 -9.39
C PHE A 51 5.19 -27.97 -8.09
N ARG A 52 3.98 -28.46 -7.79
CA ARG A 52 3.24 -28.17 -6.56
C ARG A 52 2.98 -29.46 -5.80
N VAL A 53 3.24 -29.45 -4.51
CA VAL A 53 2.96 -30.59 -3.62
C VAL A 53 1.47 -30.62 -3.31
N LYS A 54 0.81 -31.77 -3.48
CA LYS A 54 -0.52 -31.99 -2.90
C LYS A 54 -0.36 -32.46 -1.47
N MET A 55 -1.12 -31.85 -0.56
CA MET A 55 -1.12 -32.20 0.87
C MET A 55 -1.94 -33.46 1.16
N HIS A 56 -2.92 -33.77 0.31
CA HIS A 56 -3.84 -34.88 0.47
C HIS A 56 -3.98 -35.64 -0.87
N PRO A 57 -4.06 -36.99 -0.83
CA PRO A 57 -3.87 -37.87 0.33
C PRO A 57 -2.42 -37.84 0.87
N ILE A 58 -2.22 -38.32 2.10
CA ILE A 58 -0.91 -38.32 2.78
C ILE A 58 0.13 -39.15 2.00
N GLU A 59 -0.29 -40.23 1.35
CA GLU A 59 0.58 -41.07 0.52
C GLU A 59 1.22 -40.28 -0.62
N ASP A 60 0.44 -39.45 -1.32
CA ASP A 60 0.94 -38.57 -2.37
C ASP A 60 1.92 -37.54 -1.78
N PHE A 61 1.59 -36.96 -0.64
CA PHE A 61 2.49 -36.04 0.07
C PHE A 61 3.83 -36.69 0.39
N VAL A 62 3.83 -37.91 0.94
CA VAL A 62 5.05 -38.67 1.23
C VAL A 62 5.84 -38.94 -0.05
N ASN A 63 5.18 -39.39 -1.12
CA ASN A 63 5.81 -39.65 -2.42
C ASN A 63 6.49 -38.40 -3.01
N PHE A 64 5.85 -37.23 -2.90
CA PHE A 64 6.43 -35.97 -3.31
C PHE A 64 7.69 -35.64 -2.49
N PHE A 65 7.65 -35.86 -1.16
CA PHE A 65 8.81 -35.62 -0.31
C PHE A 65 9.93 -36.64 -0.50
N THR A 66 9.65 -37.89 -0.84
CA THR A 66 10.68 -38.87 -1.25
C THR A 66 11.44 -38.37 -2.48
N PHE A 67 10.75 -37.81 -3.47
CA PHE A 67 11.40 -37.17 -4.63
C PHE A 67 12.22 -35.94 -4.23
N LEU A 68 11.69 -35.09 -3.35
CA LEU A 68 12.47 -33.95 -2.84
C LEU A 68 13.70 -34.39 -2.05
N GLN A 69 13.62 -35.49 -1.30
CA GLN A 69 14.77 -36.07 -0.59
C GLN A 69 15.86 -36.54 -1.56
N GLU A 70 15.52 -37.17 -2.69
CA GLU A 70 16.50 -37.53 -3.73
C GLU A 70 17.21 -36.30 -4.31
N LEU A 71 16.46 -35.23 -4.57
CA LEU A 71 17.03 -33.94 -4.98
C LEU A 71 17.88 -33.29 -3.88
N GLY A 72 17.44 -33.42 -2.62
CA GLY A 72 18.15 -32.92 -1.46
C GLY A 72 19.49 -33.61 -1.29
N GLN A 73 19.55 -34.93 -1.51
CA GLN A 73 20.78 -35.69 -1.53
C GLN A 73 21.73 -35.19 -2.62
N TYR A 74 21.22 -34.93 -3.83
CA TYR A 74 22.03 -34.33 -4.90
C TYR A 74 22.56 -32.93 -4.52
N PHE A 75 21.76 -32.10 -3.85
CA PHE A 75 22.21 -30.79 -3.36
C PHE A 75 23.40 -30.89 -2.38
N LEU A 76 23.44 -31.94 -1.56
CA LEU A 76 24.55 -32.19 -0.64
C LEU A 76 25.81 -32.64 -1.38
N GLU A 77 25.66 -33.54 -2.37
CA GLU A 77 26.75 -34.14 -3.14
C GLU A 77 27.41 -33.19 -4.15
N VAL A 78 26.62 -32.34 -4.81
CA VAL A 78 27.12 -31.46 -5.87
C VAL A 78 28.16 -30.48 -5.32
N LYS A 79 29.25 -30.24 -6.05
CA LYS A 79 30.28 -29.26 -5.67
C LYS A 79 30.06 -27.90 -6.33
N GLU A 80 29.42 -27.91 -7.50
CA GLU A 80 29.17 -26.71 -8.30
C GLU A 80 28.17 -25.76 -7.61
N PRO A 81 28.57 -24.51 -7.32
CA PRO A 81 27.74 -23.58 -6.56
C PRO A 81 26.49 -23.13 -7.33
N GLU A 82 26.57 -23.04 -8.66
CA GLU A 82 25.45 -22.65 -9.51
C GLU A 82 24.31 -23.67 -9.44
N ILE A 83 24.63 -24.96 -9.50
CA ILE A 83 23.64 -26.04 -9.37
C ILE A 83 23.03 -26.04 -7.97
N LYS A 84 23.83 -25.79 -6.91
CA LYS A 84 23.29 -25.60 -5.55
C LYS A 84 22.30 -24.45 -5.47
N HIS A 85 22.58 -23.33 -6.13
CA HIS A 85 21.68 -22.16 -6.13
C HIS A 85 20.36 -22.48 -6.82
N VAL A 86 20.42 -23.13 -7.97
CA VAL A 86 19.22 -23.51 -8.73
C VAL A 86 18.37 -24.54 -7.98
N LEU A 87 18.99 -25.52 -7.30
CA LEU A 87 18.28 -26.44 -6.41
C LEU A 87 17.65 -25.73 -5.22
N SER A 88 18.37 -24.77 -4.62
CA SER A 88 17.86 -23.95 -3.52
C SER A 88 16.62 -23.16 -3.93
N ASP A 89 16.67 -22.51 -5.09
CA ASP A 89 15.56 -21.75 -5.65
C ASP A 89 14.36 -22.67 -5.95
N LEU A 90 14.60 -23.86 -6.51
CA LEU A 90 13.56 -24.87 -6.75
C LEU A 90 12.88 -25.29 -5.44
N PHE A 91 13.65 -25.62 -4.41
CA PHE A 91 13.08 -26.00 -3.11
C PHE A 91 12.22 -24.88 -2.52
N VAL A 92 12.67 -23.62 -2.60
CA VAL A 92 11.90 -22.46 -2.11
C VAL A 92 10.58 -22.31 -2.86
N GLU A 93 10.60 -22.44 -4.19
CA GLU A 93 9.40 -22.36 -5.03
C GLU A 93 8.37 -23.43 -4.68
N ILE A 94 8.82 -24.65 -4.39
CA ILE A 94 7.97 -25.78 -4.06
C ILE A 94 7.45 -25.69 -2.62
N LEU A 95 8.32 -25.36 -1.67
CA LEU A 95 8.04 -25.47 -0.23
C LEU A 95 7.38 -24.24 0.36
N LEU A 96 7.54 -23.05 -0.20
CA LEU A 96 6.94 -21.86 0.40
C LEU A 96 5.40 -21.83 0.32
N PRO A 97 4.75 -22.26 -0.79
CA PRO A 97 3.31 -22.47 -0.80
C PRO A 97 2.86 -23.51 0.24
N VAL A 98 3.64 -24.57 0.43
CA VAL A 98 3.41 -25.58 1.47
C VAL A 98 3.48 -24.92 2.85
N ALA A 99 4.52 -24.10 3.10
CA ALA A 99 4.66 -23.34 4.34
C ALA A 99 3.43 -22.47 4.59
N ALA A 100 2.90 -21.77 3.59
CA ALA A 100 1.79 -20.84 3.76
C ALA A 100 0.49 -21.51 4.26
N VAL A 101 0.29 -22.81 4.00
CA VAL A 101 -0.94 -23.55 4.34
C VAL A 101 -0.76 -24.64 5.38
N ALA A 102 0.46 -25.18 5.52
CA ALA A 102 0.74 -26.32 6.40
C ALA A 102 0.47 -25.98 7.87
N ARG A 103 -0.31 -26.83 8.53
CA ARG A 103 -0.60 -26.74 9.97
C ARG A 103 -0.14 -27.99 10.69
N GLN A 104 -0.76 -29.13 10.40
CA GLN A 104 -0.43 -30.41 11.02
C GLN A 104 0.56 -31.21 10.17
N GLU A 105 0.60 -30.95 8.87
CA GLU A 105 1.45 -31.62 7.87
C GLU A 105 2.93 -31.44 8.16
N VAL A 106 3.32 -30.35 8.84
CA VAL A 106 4.70 -30.13 9.33
C VAL A 106 5.17 -31.24 10.28
N ASN A 107 4.25 -32.04 10.82
CA ASN A 107 4.56 -33.16 11.70
C ASN A 107 4.82 -34.48 10.96
N ILE A 108 4.60 -34.54 9.65
CA ILE A 108 4.80 -35.75 8.83
C ILE A 108 6.30 -36.10 8.78
N PRO A 109 6.69 -37.36 9.05
CA PRO A 109 8.11 -37.76 9.11
C PRO A 109 8.92 -37.45 7.85
N ALA A 110 8.35 -37.63 6.65
CA ALA A 110 9.04 -37.37 5.39
C ALA A 110 9.51 -35.90 5.25
N LEU A 111 8.65 -34.96 5.66
CA LEU A 111 8.98 -33.53 5.67
C LEU A 111 10.00 -33.20 6.79
N LYS A 112 9.83 -33.76 7.99
CA LYS A 112 10.80 -33.59 9.09
C LYS A 112 12.21 -34.01 8.68
N GLN A 113 12.34 -35.23 8.17
CA GLN A 113 13.63 -35.77 7.71
C GLN A 113 14.23 -34.92 6.59
N PHE A 114 13.42 -34.44 5.65
CA PHE A 114 13.89 -33.56 4.58
C PHE A 114 14.44 -32.23 5.12
N VAL A 115 13.75 -31.62 6.09
CA VAL A 115 14.19 -30.37 6.73
C VAL A 115 15.49 -30.58 7.52
N GLU A 116 15.55 -31.64 8.33
CA GLU A 116 16.72 -31.99 9.13
C GLU A 116 17.94 -32.34 8.27
N LEU A 117 17.73 -32.98 7.11
CA LEU A 117 18.78 -33.30 6.15
C LEU A 117 19.44 -32.04 5.56
N LEU A 118 18.64 -31.07 5.11
CA LEU A 118 19.15 -29.93 4.36
C LEU A 118 19.57 -28.73 5.22
N TYR A 119 18.96 -28.56 6.39
CA TYR A 119 19.16 -27.36 7.20
C TYR A 119 20.63 -27.10 7.60
N PRO A 120 21.40 -28.08 8.13
CA PRO A 120 22.76 -27.82 8.61
C PRO A 120 23.69 -27.29 7.51
N THR A 121 23.73 -27.99 6.37
CA THR A 121 24.57 -27.60 5.23
C THR A 121 24.10 -26.30 4.60
N SER A 122 22.78 -26.07 4.51
CA SER A 122 22.24 -24.82 3.96
C SER A 122 22.61 -23.63 4.83
N LEU A 123 22.54 -23.77 6.16
CA LEU A 123 22.92 -22.73 7.11
C LEU A 123 24.42 -22.43 7.06
N GLU A 124 25.27 -23.46 7.00
CA GLU A 124 26.72 -23.29 6.89
C GLU A 124 27.10 -22.51 5.62
N LEU A 125 26.52 -22.90 4.47
CA LEU A 125 26.75 -22.21 3.19
C LEU A 125 26.20 -20.78 3.19
N ALA A 126 25.08 -20.54 3.88
CA ALA A 126 24.49 -19.22 4.03
C ALA A 126 25.42 -18.22 4.76
N GLY A 127 26.36 -18.70 5.58
CA GLY A 127 27.38 -17.85 6.21
C GLY A 127 28.30 -17.12 5.21
N LYS A 128 28.40 -17.61 3.97
CA LYS A 128 29.24 -17.04 2.92
C LYS A 128 28.44 -16.04 2.07
N LYS A 129 28.88 -14.77 2.04
CA LYS A 129 28.19 -13.67 1.31
C LYS A 129 27.78 -14.01 -0.13
N LYS A 130 28.62 -14.75 -0.88
CA LYS A 130 28.35 -15.15 -2.27
C LYS A 130 27.12 -16.04 -2.45
N HIS A 131 26.70 -16.74 -1.40
CA HIS A 131 25.60 -17.70 -1.46
C HIS A 131 24.31 -17.17 -0.85
N VAL A 132 24.39 -16.05 -0.11
CA VAL A 132 23.25 -15.44 0.59
C VAL A 132 21.99 -15.30 -0.30
N PRO A 133 22.06 -14.80 -1.55
CA PRO A 133 20.85 -14.58 -2.34
C PRO A 133 20.00 -15.84 -2.60
N ALA A 134 20.64 -17.01 -2.70
CA ALA A 134 19.95 -18.28 -2.95
C ALA A 134 19.70 -19.08 -1.64
N LEU A 135 20.66 -19.03 -0.71
CA LEU A 135 20.63 -19.88 0.48
C LEU A 135 19.80 -19.28 1.62
N PHE A 136 19.69 -17.96 1.75
CA PHE A 136 18.83 -17.36 2.79
C PHE A 136 17.36 -17.73 2.59
N PRO A 137 16.78 -17.58 1.38
CA PRO A 137 15.41 -18.03 1.13
C PRO A 137 15.22 -19.51 1.44
N LEU A 138 16.19 -20.38 1.11
CA LEU A 138 16.13 -21.80 1.43
C LEU A 138 16.11 -22.05 2.94
N VAL A 139 17.07 -21.49 3.68
CA VAL A 139 17.14 -21.65 5.15
C VAL A 139 15.87 -21.11 5.81
N THR A 140 15.37 -19.95 5.37
CA THR A 140 14.08 -19.41 5.80
C THR A 140 12.96 -20.39 5.52
N CYS A 141 12.88 -20.93 4.30
CA CYS A 141 11.81 -21.81 3.89
C CYS A 141 11.81 -23.10 4.72
N LEU A 142 12.98 -23.72 4.93
CA LEU A 142 13.17 -24.90 5.77
C LEU A 142 12.72 -24.65 7.21
N LEU A 143 13.07 -23.49 7.80
CA LEU A 143 12.56 -23.08 9.10
C LEU A 143 11.03 -22.92 9.07
N CYS A 144 10.48 -22.31 8.02
CA CYS A 144 9.04 -22.06 7.91
C CYS A 144 8.20 -23.33 7.71
N VAL A 145 8.73 -24.39 7.09
CA VAL A 145 8.04 -25.70 6.99
C VAL A 145 8.37 -26.65 8.15
N GLY A 146 9.35 -26.30 8.97
CA GLY A 146 9.75 -27.08 10.13
C GLY A 146 8.68 -27.12 11.23
N THR A 147 8.82 -28.08 12.15
CA THR A 147 7.97 -28.16 13.33
C THR A 147 8.15 -26.94 14.24
N LYS A 148 7.18 -26.68 15.12
CA LYS A 148 7.29 -25.63 16.14
C LYS A 148 8.58 -25.76 16.96
N SER A 149 8.92 -26.97 17.41
CA SER A 149 10.14 -27.22 18.19
C SER A 149 11.39 -26.90 17.38
N PHE A 150 11.47 -27.42 16.14
CA PHE A 150 12.60 -27.17 15.26
C PHE A 150 12.80 -25.67 14.98
N PHE A 151 11.71 -24.96 14.67
CA PHE A 151 11.76 -23.52 14.44
C PHE A 151 12.30 -22.78 15.67
N LEU A 152 11.71 -23.00 16.85
CA LEU A 152 12.08 -22.28 18.08
C LEU A 152 13.55 -22.50 18.49
N THR A 153 14.07 -23.71 18.28
CA THR A 153 15.47 -24.03 18.55
C THR A 153 16.44 -23.28 17.63
N HIS A 154 16.11 -23.14 16.35
CA HIS A 154 17.07 -22.72 15.33
C HIS A 154 16.92 -21.29 14.81
N TRP A 155 15.71 -20.72 14.87
CA TRP A 155 15.42 -19.43 14.22
C TRP A 155 16.20 -18.26 14.81
N THR A 156 16.51 -18.27 16.12
CA THR A 156 17.19 -17.15 16.79
C THR A 156 18.62 -16.95 16.26
N ASN A 157 19.33 -18.05 15.96
CA ASN A 157 20.65 -18.01 15.35
C ASN A 157 20.55 -17.37 13.95
N PHE A 158 19.64 -17.89 13.11
CA PHE A 158 19.47 -17.40 11.76
C PHE A 158 18.91 -15.97 11.68
N LEU A 159 18.08 -15.57 12.65
CA LEU A 159 17.62 -14.18 12.83
C LEU A 159 18.82 -13.25 12.98
N THR A 160 19.76 -13.58 13.87
CA THR A 160 20.95 -12.76 14.12
C THR A 160 21.79 -12.61 12.85
N ILE A 161 21.93 -13.69 12.08
CA ILE A 161 22.59 -13.66 10.77
C ILE A 161 21.85 -12.73 9.80
N CYS A 162 20.53 -12.85 9.68
CA CYS A 162 19.71 -11.98 8.82
C CYS A 162 19.87 -10.49 9.18
N LEU A 163 19.77 -10.17 10.47
CA LEU A 163 19.89 -8.80 10.97
C LEU A 163 21.27 -8.19 10.67
N SER A 164 22.34 -9.00 10.76
CA SER A 164 23.70 -8.54 10.42
C SER A 164 23.85 -8.17 8.93
N GLN A 165 23.16 -8.89 8.03
CA GLN A 165 23.24 -8.69 6.59
C GLN A 165 22.31 -7.59 6.06
N LEU A 166 21.37 -7.07 6.87
CA LEU A 166 20.53 -5.93 6.49
C LEU A 166 21.36 -4.67 6.16
N LYS A 167 22.55 -4.54 6.76
CA LYS A 167 23.49 -3.43 6.53
C LYS A 167 24.47 -3.70 5.39
N SER A 168 24.28 -4.78 4.62
CA SER A 168 25.15 -5.12 3.50
C SER A 168 25.14 -4.02 2.44
N ARG A 169 26.31 -3.72 1.86
CA ARG A 169 26.45 -2.78 0.74
C ARG A 169 25.81 -3.30 -0.56
N THR A 170 25.53 -4.60 -0.65
CA THR A 170 24.90 -5.21 -1.83
C THR A 170 23.36 -5.17 -1.67
N PRO A 171 22.63 -4.38 -2.48
CA PRO A 171 21.18 -4.21 -2.30
C PRO A 171 20.40 -5.52 -2.37
N LYS A 172 20.78 -6.42 -3.28
CA LYS A 172 20.17 -7.75 -3.43
C LYS A 172 20.29 -8.59 -2.14
N VAL A 173 21.45 -8.57 -1.50
CA VAL A 173 21.68 -9.30 -0.24
C VAL A 173 20.84 -8.70 0.88
N ALA A 174 20.81 -7.38 1.02
CA ALA A 174 20.04 -6.70 2.04
C ALA A 174 18.52 -6.94 1.87
N LEU A 175 18.02 -6.90 0.63
CA LEU A 175 16.62 -7.16 0.29
C LEU A 175 16.21 -8.60 0.60
N VAL A 176 16.99 -9.58 0.16
CA VAL A 176 16.72 -11.00 0.44
C VAL A 176 16.77 -11.27 1.96
N SER A 177 17.68 -10.62 2.68
CA SER A 177 17.75 -10.72 4.15
C SER A 177 16.49 -10.14 4.81
N LEU A 178 15.97 -9.01 4.32
CA LEU A 178 14.74 -8.41 4.81
C LEU A 178 13.50 -9.27 4.50
N GLN A 179 13.42 -9.84 3.30
CA GLN A 179 12.34 -10.76 2.92
C GLN A 179 12.35 -12.02 3.80
N SER A 180 13.54 -12.59 4.01
CA SER A 180 13.77 -13.73 4.89
C SER A 180 13.31 -13.42 6.32
N LEU A 181 13.71 -12.27 6.86
CA LEU A 181 13.26 -11.77 8.17
C LEU A 181 11.73 -11.67 8.24
N SER A 182 11.09 -11.13 7.19
CA SER A 182 9.63 -10.96 7.17
C SER A 182 8.88 -12.29 7.28
N CYS A 183 9.37 -13.35 6.62
CA CYS A 183 8.81 -14.70 6.71
C CYS A 183 9.01 -15.31 8.11
N LEU A 184 10.20 -15.13 8.69
CA LEU A 184 10.49 -15.64 10.04
C LEU A 184 9.60 -14.98 11.10
N VAL A 185 9.43 -13.66 11.02
CA VAL A 185 8.53 -12.91 11.93
C VAL A 185 7.09 -13.39 11.77
N TRP A 186 6.64 -13.64 10.54
CA TRP A 186 5.31 -14.18 10.29
C TRP A 186 5.12 -15.54 10.97
N VAL A 187 6.06 -16.49 10.81
CA VAL A 187 5.94 -17.80 11.48
C VAL A 187 5.99 -17.67 12.99
N TYR A 188 6.92 -16.86 13.52
CA TYR A 188 7.09 -16.68 14.96
C TYR A 188 5.86 -16.07 15.64
N ILE A 189 5.33 -14.98 15.06
CA ILE A 189 4.20 -14.27 15.66
C ILE A 189 2.87 -14.86 15.22
N VAL A 190 2.61 -14.95 13.91
CA VAL A 190 1.28 -15.28 13.38
C VAL A 190 0.97 -16.77 13.47
N ARG A 191 1.95 -17.66 13.22
CA ARG A 191 1.70 -19.12 13.27
C ARG A 191 1.92 -19.70 14.67
N ILE A 192 3.01 -19.32 15.34
CA ILE A 192 3.42 -19.93 16.62
C ILE A 192 2.80 -19.21 17.82
N GLY A 193 2.49 -17.92 17.72
CA GLY A 193 1.96 -17.09 18.82
C GLY A 193 3.04 -16.51 19.74
N GLY A 194 4.31 -16.59 19.36
CA GLY A 194 5.45 -16.23 20.21
C GLY A 194 5.81 -17.28 21.27
N GLU A 195 6.73 -16.91 22.16
CA GLU A 195 7.14 -17.69 23.33
C GLU A 195 6.55 -17.05 24.60
N LYS A 196 7.32 -16.96 25.69
CA LYS A 196 6.93 -16.17 26.86
C LYS A 196 6.89 -14.68 26.51
N HIS A 197 6.05 -13.94 27.23
CA HIS A 197 5.81 -12.51 26.96
C HIS A 197 7.11 -11.68 26.91
N LEU A 198 7.97 -11.82 27.93
CA LEU A 198 9.22 -11.07 28.02
C LEU A 198 10.22 -11.43 26.90
N GLU A 199 10.43 -12.72 26.66
CA GLU A 199 11.32 -13.22 25.59
C GLU A 199 10.87 -12.72 24.21
N THR A 200 9.56 -12.78 23.96
CA THR A 200 8.96 -12.29 22.73
C THR A 200 9.21 -10.79 22.57
N GLN A 201 8.98 -9.99 23.60
CA GLN A 201 9.25 -8.55 23.56
C GLN A 201 10.72 -8.23 23.32
N THR A 202 11.66 -8.90 23.99
CA THR A 202 13.10 -8.68 23.81
C THR A 202 13.51 -8.94 22.35
N LYS A 203 13.05 -10.05 21.76
CA LYS A 203 13.34 -10.37 20.36
C LYS A 203 12.70 -9.38 19.38
N LEU A 204 11.46 -8.96 19.65
CA LEU A 204 10.79 -7.93 18.84
C LEU A 204 11.51 -6.58 18.91
N HIS A 205 11.95 -6.15 20.09
CA HIS A 205 12.77 -4.94 20.23
C HIS A 205 14.08 -5.05 19.45
N HIS A 206 14.77 -6.19 19.48
CA HIS A 206 15.98 -6.40 18.70
C HIS A 206 15.74 -6.24 17.19
N ILE A 207 14.63 -6.80 16.69
CA ILE A 207 14.22 -6.68 15.28
C ILE A 207 13.91 -5.22 14.93
N VAL A 208 13.08 -4.56 15.74
CA VAL A 208 12.66 -3.17 15.52
C VAL A 208 13.85 -2.22 15.55
N ASN A 209 14.75 -2.35 16.53
CA ASN A 209 15.94 -1.51 16.65
C ASN A 209 16.93 -1.73 15.48
N SER A 210 16.92 -2.91 14.86
CA SER A 210 17.75 -3.22 13.69
C SER A 210 17.18 -2.62 12.40
N LEU A 211 15.85 -2.65 12.23
CA LEU A 211 15.15 -2.07 11.07
C LEU A 211 15.04 -0.54 11.15
N PHE A 212 14.86 -0.03 12.36
CA PHE A 212 14.60 1.38 12.66
C PHE A 212 15.57 1.95 13.70
N PRO A 213 16.89 1.92 13.47
CA PRO A 213 17.88 2.38 14.45
C PRO A 213 17.61 3.82 14.89
N LYS A 214 17.65 4.09 16.21
CA LYS A 214 17.28 5.39 16.80
C LYS A 214 18.18 6.55 16.36
N ASN A 215 19.44 6.26 16.01
CA ASN A 215 20.45 7.26 15.64
C ASN A 215 20.54 7.54 14.12
N GLN A 216 19.70 6.91 13.30
CA GLN A 216 19.74 7.09 11.83
C GLN A 216 18.41 7.65 11.31
N LYS A 217 18.49 8.52 10.30
CA LYS A 217 17.31 9.16 9.69
C LYS A 217 16.54 8.24 8.72
N PHE A 218 17.19 7.22 8.17
CA PHE A 218 16.65 6.28 7.18
C PHE A 218 16.30 4.93 7.81
N VAL A 219 15.54 4.11 7.09
CA VAL A 219 15.28 2.71 7.47
C VAL A 219 16.35 1.77 6.93
N VAL A 220 16.55 0.63 7.56
CA VAL A 220 17.56 -0.34 7.14
C VAL A 220 16.88 -1.58 6.56
N PRO A 221 17.08 -1.91 5.27
CA PRO A 221 17.92 -1.22 4.25
C PRO A 221 17.23 0.01 3.63
N LYS A 222 18.02 1.02 3.21
CA LYS A 222 17.52 2.31 2.69
C LYS A 222 16.70 2.18 1.39
N ASP A 223 17.10 1.29 0.49
CA ASP A 223 16.46 1.14 -0.83
C ASP A 223 15.43 0.00 -0.85
N ALA A 224 15.04 -0.50 0.34
CA ALA A 224 14.09 -1.59 0.44
C ALA A 224 12.64 -1.10 0.27
N PRO A 225 11.76 -1.88 -0.37
CA PRO A 225 10.36 -1.52 -0.52
C PRO A 225 9.64 -1.34 0.84
N VAL A 226 9.04 -0.17 1.04
CA VAL A 226 8.29 0.26 2.25
C VAL A 226 7.26 -0.77 2.71
N ASN A 227 6.61 -1.45 1.76
CA ASN A 227 5.59 -2.47 2.00
C ASN A 227 6.10 -3.67 2.81
N ILE A 228 7.39 -4.02 2.75
CA ILE A 228 7.93 -5.13 3.56
C ILE A 228 7.95 -4.74 5.04
N PHE A 229 8.39 -3.52 5.35
CA PHE A 229 8.38 -2.99 6.72
C PHE A 229 6.95 -2.88 7.28
N VAL A 230 6.02 -2.35 6.47
CA VAL A 230 4.60 -2.25 6.83
C VAL A 230 4.01 -3.63 7.16
N ARG A 231 4.36 -4.67 6.38
CA ARG A 231 3.91 -6.05 6.64
C ARG A 231 4.53 -6.64 7.90
N ILE A 232 5.81 -6.40 8.18
CA ILE A 232 6.44 -6.83 9.44
C ILE A 232 5.68 -6.24 10.64
N ILE A 233 5.34 -4.96 10.60
CA ILE A 233 4.55 -4.31 11.68
C ILE A 233 3.14 -4.91 11.76
N GLN A 234 2.48 -5.18 10.63
CA GLN A 234 1.18 -5.86 10.60
C GLN A 234 1.25 -7.25 11.25
N PHE A 235 2.31 -8.02 10.99
CA PHE A 235 2.48 -9.35 11.58
C PHE A 235 2.67 -9.27 13.09
N ILE A 236 3.49 -8.34 13.57
CA ILE A 236 3.69 -8.10 15.01
C ILE A 236 2.35 -7.70 15.66
N ALA A 237 1.59 -6.83 15.01
CA ALA A 237 0.30 -6.34 15.51
C ALA A 237 -0.77 -7.43 15.65
N HIS A 238 -0.63 -8.57 14.94
CA HIS A 238 -1.58 -9.68 15.00
C HIS A 238 -1.73 -10.23 16.43
N GLU A 239 -0.61 -10.49 17.11
CA GLU A 239 -0.59 -11.00 18.50
C GLU A 239 -0.21 -9.94 19.53
N LYS A 240 0.50 -8.89 19.12
CA LYS A 240 1.07 -7.85 19.99
C LYS A 240 0.68 -6.46 19.51
N LEU A 241 -0.63 -6.21 19.37
CA LEU A 241 -1.20 -4.95 18.89
C LEU A 241 -0.68 -3.73 19.65
N GLU A 242 -0.72 -3.78 20.99
CA GLU A 242 -0.27 -2.67 21.83
C GLU A 242 1.21 -2.34 21.62
N PHE A 243 2.07 -3.36 21.57
CA PHE A 243 3.50 -3.20 21.29
C PHE A 243 3.71 -2.58 19.91
N ALA A 244 3.04 -3.09 18.87
CA ALA A 244 3.16 -2.58 17.51
C ALA A 244 2.75 -1.10 17.41
N ILE A 245 1.67 -0.70 18.09
CA ILE A 245 1.19 0.68 18.02
C ILE A 245 2.06 1.62 18.88
N ARG A 246 2.27 1.29 20.16
CA ARG A 246 2.98 2.18 21.10
C ARG A 246 4.46 2.26 20.83
N GLU A 247 5.13 1.11 20.70
CA GLU A 247 6.60 1.04 20.62
C GLU A 247 7.13 1.23 19.20
N ILE A 248 6.32 0.94 18.18
CA ILE A 248 6.73 1.09 16.77
C ILE A 248 6.03 2.28 16.13
N ILE A 249 4.71 2.24 15.94
CA ILE A 249 4.01 3.25 15.11
C ILE A 249 4.12 4.65 15.72
N ILE A 250 3.76 4.84 16.99
CA ILE A 250 3.75 6.16 17.64
C ILE A 250 5.18 6.75 17.73
N ASP A 251 6.16 5.92 18.06
CA ASP A 251 7.58 6.29 18.07
C ASP A 251 8.06 6.72 16.66
N ARG A 252 7.65 6.02 15.61
CA ARG A 252 8.01 6.36 14.21
C ARG A 252 7.29 7.58 13.67
N LEU A 253 6.10 7.88 14.16
CA LEU A 253 5.38 9.11 13.84
C LEU A 253 5.94 10.36 14.58
N GLY A 254 6.91 10.17 15.49
CA GLY A 254 7.62 11.27 16.15
C GLY A 254 6.86 11.95 17.29
N VAL A 255 5.89 11.26 17.90
CA VAL A 255 5.00 11.83 18.93
C VAL A 255 5.70 11.95 20.30
N ASN A 256 6.70 11.11 20.57
CA ASN A 256 7.41 11.10 21.85
C ASN A 256 8.54 12.14 21.86
N GLY A 257 8.58 12.96 22.92
CA GLY A 257 9.30 14.24 23.01
C GLY A 257 10.82 14.24 22.77
N LEU A 258 11.47 13.09 22.64
CA LEU A 258 12.91 12.99 22.33
C LEU A 258 13.22 13.13 20.83
N GLN A 259 12.24 12.88 19.94
CA GLN A 259 12.42 12.96 18.47
C GLN A 259 11.62 14.09 17.80
N LYS A 260 10.99 15.00 18.58
CA LYS A 260 10.14 16.11 18.10
C LYS A 260 10.79 16.97 16.99
N ASN A 261 12.12 17.02 16.92
CA ASN A 261 12.85 17.88 15.99
C ASN A 261 13.40 17.17 14.75
N LEU A 262 13.26 15.85 14.62
CA LEU A 262 13.87 15.11 13.50
C LEU A 262 12.82 14.61 12.52
N TYR A 263 12.60 15.39 11.47
CA TYR A 263 11.68 15.06 10.38
C TYR A 263 12.23 13.89 9.54
N MET A 264 11.57 12.73 9.61
CA MET A 264 12.00 11.48 8.95
C MET A 264 10.87 10.92 8.07
N PRO A 265 10.73 11.40 6.81
CA PRO A 265 9.55 11.13 5.99
C PRO A 265 9.27 9.65 5.74
N GLU A 266 10.33 8.86 5.50
CA GLU A 266 10.21 7.43 5.20
C GLU A 266 9.66 6.63 6.39
N ARG A 267 10.13 6.94 7.61
CA ARG A 267 9.66 6.28 8.84
C ARG A 267 8.23 6.67 9.18
N MET A 268 7.90 7.95 8.98
CA MET A 268 6.53 8.46 9.13
C MET A 268 5.58 7.75 8.14
N ASN A 269 6.03 7.54 6.90
CA ASN A 269 5.25 6.85 5.86
C ASN A 269 4.98 5.40 6.25
N ILE A 270 6.00 4.67 6.72
CA ILE A 270 5.85 3.28 7.21
C ILE A 270 4.88 3.22 8.39
N GLY A 271 5.03 4.10 9.38
CA GLY A 271 4.16 4.14 10.56
C GLY A 271 2.69 4.38 10.20
N LEU A 272 2.43 5.37 9.34
CA LEU A 272 1.09 5.72 8.88
C LEU A 272 0.46 4.58 8.07
N CYS A 273 1.21 4.01 7.11
CA CYS A 273 0.75 2.89 6.30
C CYS A 273 0.43 1.65 7.16
N ALA A 274 1.30 1.34 8.13
CA ALA A 274 1.09 0.21 9.04
C ALA A 274 -0.16 0.40 9.89
N PHE A 275 -0.37 1.59 10.45
CA PHE A 275 -1.57 1.89 11.24
C PHE A 275 -2.85 1.68 10.44
N LEU A 276 -2.93 2.23 9.23
CA LEU A 276 -4.13 2.12 8.40
C LEU A 276 -4.37 0.71 7.90
N LEU A 277 -3.31 -0.04 7.58
CA LEU A 277 -3.43 -1.45 7.22
C LEU A 277 -3.96 -2.29 8.38
N ILE A 278 -3.49 -2.05 9.61
CA ILE A 278 -3.99 -2.72 10.81
C ILE A 278 -5.46 -2.35 11.06
N ALA A 279 -5.79 -1.06 11.03
CA ALA A 279 -7.15 -0.59 11.25
C ALA A 279 -8.13 -1.14 10.19
N HIS A 280 -7.70 -1.26 8.94
CA HIS A 280 -8.47 -1.88 7.87
C HIS A 280 -8.69 -3.37 8.11
N GLY A 281 -7.65 -4.12 8.47
CA GLY A 281 -7.75 -5.55 8.78
C GLY A 281 -8.70 -5.82 9.96
N LEU A 282 -8.61 -5.01 11.02
CA LEU A 282 -9.54 -5.08 12.16
C LEU A 282 -10.99 -4.80 11.75
N GLN A 283 -11.20 -3.81 10.87
CA GLN A 283 -12.53 -3.44 10.38
C GLN A 283 -13.17 -4.55 9.52
N GLN A 284 -12.39 -5.15 8.63
CA GLN A 284 -12.87 -6.23 7.76
C GLN A 284 -12.98 -7.57 8.48
N LYS A 285 -12.55 -7.65 9.76
CA LYS A 285 -12.36 -8.90 10.50
C LYS A 285 -11.51 -9.89 9.69
N GLU A 286 -10.48 -9.37 9.00
CA GLU A 286 -9.50 -10.20 8.32
C GLU A 286 -8.85 -11.11 9.37
N GLY A 287 -8.76 -12.41 9.06
CA GLY A 287 -8.08 -13.38 9.92
C GLY A 287 -6.56 -13.16 9.94
N ALA A 288 -5.81 -14.23 10.21
CA ALA A 288 -4.36 -14.19 10.17
C ALA A 288 -3.86 -13.63 8.83
N PRO A 289 -2.95 -12.63 8.82
CA PRO A 289 -2.43 -12.08 7.59
C PRO A 289 -1.73 -13.17 6.78
N PRO A 290 -1.77 -13.15 5.44
CA PRO A 290 -1.14 -14.19 4.63
C PRO A 290 0.39 -14.15 4.74
N MET A 291 1.01 -15.32 4.68
CA MET A 291 2.47 -15.46 4.68
C MET A 291 3.10 -14.72 3.49
N PRO A 292 4.27 -14.06 3.67
CA PRO A 292 4.98 -13.47 2.54
C PRO A 292 5.38 -14.54 1.51
N GLN A 293 5.13 -14.25 0.23
CA GLN A 293 5.61 -15.07 -0.89
C GLN A 293 6.52 -14.22 -1.80
N PRO A 294 7.59 -14.79 -2.39
CA PRO A 294 8.51 -14.09 -3.27
C PRO A 294 7.75 -13.60 -4.50
N CYS A 295 8.11 -12.39 -4.93
CA CYS A 295 7.48 -11.70 -6.04
C CYS A 295 7.83 -12.40 -7.37
N LEU A 296 6.98 -13.33 -7.81
CA LEU A 296 6.90 -13.74 -9.20
C LEU A 296 5.45 -13.54 -9.67
N GLY A 297 5.26 -12.59 -10.58
CA GLY A 297 4.02 -12.41 -11.35
C GLY A 297 2.86 -11.65 -10.70
N ALA A 298 2.75 -11.58 -9.37
CA ALA A 298 1.60 -10.94 -8.70
C ALA A 298 1.91 -9.56 -8.06
N GLY A 299 2.83 -8.80 -8.66
CA GLY A 299 3.31 -7.51 -8.14
C GLY A 299 2.23 -6.43 -7.93
N GLY A 300 1.07 -6.56 -8.57
CA GLY A 300 -0.06 -5.62 -8.44
C GLY A 300 -0.96 -5.88 -7.22
N PHE A 301 -1.26 -7.14 -6.89
CA PHE A 301 -2.31 -7.45 -5.91
C PHE A 301 -1.96 -7.01 -4.49
N ARG A 302 -0.68 -7.06 -4.09
CA ARG A 302 -0.27 -6.77 -2.69
C ARG A 302 -0.02 -5.29 -2.41
N GLN A 303 0.42 -4.51 -3.39
CA GLN A 303 0.42 -3.05 -3.29
C GLN A 303 -1.01 -2.50 -3.26
N ALA A 304 -1.93 -3.14 -3.99
CA ALA A 304 -3.34 -2.77 -3.97
C ALA A 304 -3.98 -2.91 -2.58
N VAL A 305 -3.61 -3.90 -1.76
CA VAL A 305 -4.17 -4.05 -0.39
C VAL A 305 -3.80 -2.86 0.50
N ILE A 306 -2.54 -2.41 0.47
CA ILE A 306 -2.12 -1.24 1.26
C ILE A 306 -2.85 0.02 0.75
N LYS A 307 -2.92 0.21 -0.57
CA LYS A 307 -3.66 1.35 -1.14
C LYS A 307 -5.17 1.30 -0.83
N ARG A 308 -5.79 0.12 -0.80
CA ARG A 308 -7.19 -0.07 -0.39
C ARG A 308 -7.40 0.27 1.09
N SER A 309 -6.41 0.01 1.95
CA SER A 309 -6.51 0.32 3.38
C SER A 309 -6.64 1.81 3.70
N PHE A 310 -6.26 2.68 2.76
CA PHE A 310 -6.41 4.14 2.91
C PHE A 310 -7.85 4.62 2.68
N HIS A 311 -8.69 3.79 2.08
CA HIS A 311 -10.06 4.12 1.73
C HIS A 311 -11.06 3.46 2.70
N GLY A 312 -12.28 4.01 2.78
CA GLY A 312 -13.36 3.52 3.62
C GLY A 312 -13.62 4.37 4.85
N THR A 313 -14.63 3.98 5.62
CA THR A 313 -15.22 4.80 6.70
C THR A 313 -14.20 5.47 7.59
N ASN A 314 -14.39 6.76 7.82
CA ASN A 314 -13.58 7.57 8.69
C ASN A 314 -13.37 6.92 10.08
N LEU A 315 -12.11 6.87 10.52
CA LEU A 315 -11.68 6.37 11.83
C LEU A 315 -12.00 7.39 12.93
N ASN A 316 -13.29 7.58 13.20
CA ASN A 316 -13.81 8.38 14.31
C ASN A 316 -13.72 7.64 15.65
N GLU A 317 -14.03 8.32 16.75
CA GLU A 317 -13.96 7.74 18.10
C GLU A 317 -14.86 6.51 18.25
N THR A 318 -16.05 6.50 17.63
CA THR A 318 -16.98 5.37 17.69
C THR A 318 -16.45 4.14 16.94
N LEU A 319 -15.85 4.32 15.76
CA LEU A 319 -15.15 3.24 15.06
C LEU A 319 -13.89 2.83 15.84
N GLY A 320 -13.15 3.77 16.41
CA GLY A 320 -12.00 3.52 17.28
C GLY A 320 -12.32 2.63 18.47
N HIS A 321 -13.43 2.90 19.16
CA HIS A 321 -13.93 2.09 20.26
C HIS A 321 -14.30 0.69 19.79
N ARG A 322 -15.04 0.56 18.67
CA ARG A 322 -15.41 -0.74 18.10
C ARG A 322 -14.22 -1.60 17.68
N LEU A 323 -13.13 -0.97 17.22
CA LEU A 323 -11.91 -1.65 16.79
C LEU A 323 -10.90 -1.86 17.93
N GLY A 324 -11.15 -1.33 19.13
CA GLY A 324 -10.21 -1.42 20.26
C GLY A 324 -8.96 -0.55 20.12
N ILE A 325 -8.97 0.47 19.26
CA ILE A 325 -7.80 1.33 18.97
C ILE A 325 -7.98 2.79 19.45
N GLN A 326 -9.06 3.09 20.18
CA GLN A 326 -9.41 4.46 20.59
C GLN A 326 -8.27 5.20 21.31
N ASN A 327 -7.56 4.49 22.20
CA ASN A 327 -6.49 5.07 23.03
C ASN A 327 -5.28 5.52 22.19
N TYR A 328 -5.19 5.05 20.94
CA TYR A 328 -4.11 5.35 20.02
C TYR A 328 -4.49 6.41 18.98
N LEU A 329 -5.79 6.63 18.74
CA LEU A 329 -6.24 7.54 17.69
C LEU A 329 -5.80 8.98 17.90
N LEU A 330 -5.98 9.53 19.11
CA LEU A 330 -5.62 10.92 19.39
C LEU A 330 -4.12 11.21 19.17
N PRO A 331 -3.17 10.42 19.73
CA PRO A 331 -1.75 10.57 19.41
C PRO A 331 -1.44 10.53 17.92
N ILE A 332 -2.06 9.59 17.18
CA ILE A 332 -1.81 9.39 15.75
C ILE A 332 -2.36 10.56 14.93
N ARG A 333 -3.57 11.06 15.25
CA ARG A 333 -4.17 12.22 14.58
C ARG A 333 -3.35 13.49 14.78
N ARG A 334 -2.81 13.70 15.98
CA ARG A 334 -1.89 14.82 16.27
C ARG A 334 -0.60 14.70 15.45
N ALA A 335 -0.02 13.50 15.38
CA ALA A 335 1.17 13.25 14.56
C ALA A 335 0.89 13.50 13.06
N PHE A 336 -0.24 13.00 12.58
CA PHE A 336 -0.68 13.16 11.20
C PHE A 336 -0.85 14.64 10.83
N GLU A 337 -1.44 15.44 11.72
CA GLU A 337 -1.53 16.88 11.56
C GLU A 337 -0.15 17.55 11.43
N LEU A 338 0.79 17.23 12.33
CA LEU A 338 2.14 17.81 12.29
C LEU A 338 2.84 17.46 10.98
N ILE A 339 2.68 16.22 10.50
CA ILE A 339 3.21 15.78 9.20
C ILE A 339 2.60 16.62 8.07
N LEU A 340 1.28 16.81 8.05
CA LEU A 340 0.60 17.62 7.03
C LEU A 340 1.09 19.08 7.03
N ARG A 341 1.24 19.71 8.20
CA ARG A 341 1.75 21.10 8.30
C ARG A 341 3.20 21.23 7.81
N GLN A 342 4.03 20.23 8.08
CA GLN A 342 5.41 20.19 7.59
C GLN A 342 5.48 19.98 6.08
N LEU A 343 4.65 19.08 5.53
CA LEU A 343 4.55 18.87 4.09
C LEU A 343 4.01 20.10 3.35
N ASP A 344 3.03 20.81 3.92
CA ASP A 344 2.50 22.05 3.34
C ASP A 344 3.63 23.06 3.09
N THR A 345 4.50 23.22 4.09
CA THR A 345 5.63 24.16 4.03
C THR A 345 6.73 23.69 3.08
N GLN A 346 7.08 22.40 3.10
CA GLN A 346 8.27 21.90 2.39
C GLN A 346 8.02 21.53 0.93
N VAL A 347 6.83 21.01 0.60
CA VAL A 347 6.52 20.48 -0.74
C VAL A 347 5.25 21.07 -1.34
N CYS A 348 4.15 21.26 -0.59
CA CYS A 348 2.92 21.74 -1.22
C CYS A 348 3.05 23.18 -1.71
N ARG A 349 3.46 24.13 -0.86
CA ARG A 349 3.56 25.56 -1.24
C ARG A 349 4.71 25.87 -2.19
N THR A 350 5.79 25.09 -2.12
CA THR A 350 7.03 25.31 -2.87
C THR A 350 6.95 24.76 -4.29
N MET A 351 6.09 23.77 -4.53
CA MET A 351 5.93 23.08 -5.82
C MET A 351 4.52 23.26 -6.41
N MET A 352 3.90 24.43 -6.18
CA MET A 352 2.64 24.82 -6.83
C MET A 352 2.89 25.41 -8.23
N LEU A 353 2.09 24.97 -9.20
CA LEU A 353 2.11 25.40 -10.60
C LEU A 353 1.92 26.91 -10.79
N SER A 354 1.17 27.58 -9.91
CA SER A 354 0.90 29.02 -10.05
C SER A 354 2.12 29.91 -9.77
N LYS A 355 3.25 29.33 -9.33
CA LYS A 355 4.46 30.07 -8.96
C LYS A 355 5.64 29.82 -9.90
N LEU A 356 5.56 28.86 -10.81
CA LEU A 356 6.71 28.44 -11.62
C LEU A 356 6.27 27.90 -12.99
N ASP A 357 6.72 28.51 -14.08
CA ASP A 357 6.74 27.88 -15.41
C ASP A 357 7.99 27.00 -15.49
N VAL A 358 7.89 25.78 -14.97
CA VAL A 358 9.02 24.83 -14.89
C VAL A 358 8.99 23.91 -16.11
N SER A 359 10.10 23.86 -16.85
CA SER A 359 10.29 22.83 -17.89
C SER A 359 10.39 21.43 -17.27
N GLN A 360 10.11 20.39 -18.05
CA GLN A 360 10.16 19.01 -17.57
C GLN A 360 11.55 18.62 -16.99
N LYS A 361 12.62 19.22 -17.54
CA LYS A 361 14.00 19.04 -17.09
C LYS A 361 14.25 19.70 -15.73
N GLU A 362 13.77 20.92 -15.51
CA GLU A 362 13.88 21.61 -14.22
C GLU A 362 13.02 20.94 -13.14
N PHE A 363 11.91 20.29 -13.51
CA PHE A 363 11.13 19.46 -12.58
C PHE A 363 11.92 18.24 -12.10
N GLU A 364 12.63 17.54 -12.99
CA GLU A 364 13.50 16.43 -12.61
C GLU A 364 14.67 16.88 -11.72
N GLU A 365 15.24 18.05 -12.00
CA GLU A 365 16.29 18.67 -11.16
C GLU A 365 15.76 19.09 -9.78
N LEU A 366 14.51 19.57 -9.71
CA LEU A 366 13.81 19.85 -8.44
C LEU A 366 13.52 18.58 -7.65
N MET A 367 13.39 17.42 -8.29
CA MET A 367 13.12 16.13 -7.65
C MET A 367 14.41 15.49 -7.09
N SER A 368 15.04 16.17 -6.13
CA SER A 368 16.25 15.68 -5.47
C SER A 368 16.01 14.42 -4.63
N ALA A 369 17.09 13.68 -4.34
CA ALA A 369 17.07 12.49 -3.48
C ALA A 369 16.51 12.76 -2.06
N GLU A 370 16.51 14.01 -1.60
CA GLU A 370 15.94 14.42 -0.32
C GLU A 370 14.43 14.71 -0.40
N ARG A 371 13.93 15.14 -1.57
CA ARG A 371 12.51 15.46 -1.77
C ARG A 371 11.66 14.23 -2.07
N LYS A 372 12.22 13.22 -2.74
CA LYS A 372 11.50 11.99 -3.09
C LYS A 372 10.78 11.33 -1.89
N PRO A 373 11.42 11.11 -0.71
CA PRO A 373 10.72 10.56 0.45
C PRO A 373 9.59 11.45 0.99
N LYS A 374 9.71 12.78 0.84
CA LYS A 374 8.67 13.75 1.24
C LYS A 374 7.48 13.68 0.29
N MET A 375 7.74 13.53 -1.00
CA MET A 375 6.71 13.32 -2.02
C MET A 375 5.96 12.01 -1.83
N ASP A 376 6.67 10.91 -1.56
CA ASP A 376 6.04 9.63 -1.27
C ASP A 376 5.17 9.68 0.00
N LEU A 377 5.64 10.41 1.04
CA LEU A 377 4.84 10.67 2.24
C LEU A 377 3.62 11.53 1.93
N LEU A 378 3.75 12.57 1.10
CA LEU A 378 2.60 13.41 0.68
C LEU A 378 1.55 12.57 -0.04
N LYS A 379 1.95 11.72 -0.99
CA LYS A 379 1.06 10.80 -1.70
C LYS A 379 0.27 9.94 -0.72
N THR A 380 0.94 9.36 0.28
CA THR A 380 0.28 8.60 1.35
C THR A 380 -0.67 9.49 2.15
N CYS A 381 -0.20 10.61 2.69
CA CYS A 381 -0.99 11.49 3.55
C CYS A 381 -2.28 11.96 2.85
N VAL A 382 -2.20 12.40 1.60
CA VAL A 382 -3.36 12.85 0.82
C VAL A 382 -4.39 11.73 0.67
N ALA A 383 -3.95 10.52 0.32
CA ALA A 383 -4.84 9.37 0.20
C ALA A 383 -5.49 8.97 1.53
N CYS A 384 -4.85 9.26 2.67
CA CYS A 384 -5.33 8.90 4.00
C CYS A 384 -6.35 9.87 4.59
N ILE A 385 -6.40 11.13 4.12
CA ILE A 385 -7.23 12.20 4.73
C ILE A 385 -8.71 11.80 4.92
N PRO A 386 -9.40 11.19 3.94
CA PRO A 386 -10.81 10.80 4.11
C PRO A 386 -11.03 9.84 5.29
N ARG A 387 -10.09 8.92 5.48
CA ARG A 387 -10.14 7.89 6.52
C ARG A 387 -9.57 8.36 7.86
N LEU A 388 -8.56 9.22 7.88
CA LEU A 388 -7.89 9.73 9.08
C LEU A 388 -7.83 11.25 9.04
N LEU A 389 -8.71 11.91 9.80
CA LEU A 389 -8.73 13.37 9.90
C LEU A 389 -7.69 13.86 10.94
N PRO A 390 -7.07 15.04 10.70
CA PRO A 390 -6.24 15.71 11.69
C PRO A 390 -7.06 16.11 12.94
N ASN A 391 -6.36 16.41 14.04
CA ASN A 391 -7.02 16.64 15.33
C ASN A 391 -7.53 18.08 15.49
N ASP A 392 -6.64 19.06 15.36
CA ASP A 392 -6.88 20.48 15.67
C ASP A 392 -6.91 21.34 14.41
N MET A 393 -6.41 20.84 13.27
CA MET A 393 -6.52 21.51 11.98
C MET A 393 -7.98 21.73 11.56
N THR A 394 -8.34 22.98 11.33
CA THR A 394 -9.71 23.34 10.95
C THR A 394 -10.06 22.79 9.56
N LYS A 395 -11.35 22.54 9.29
CA LYS A 395 -11.80 22.08 7.96
C LYS A 395 -11.33 23.00 6.83
N PRO A 396 -11.41 24.35 6.94
CA PRO A 396 -10.89 25.25 5.92
C PRO A 396 -9.39 25.07 5.68
N GLU A 397 -8.58 24.96 6.74
CA GLU A 397 -7.12 24.76 6.62
C GLU A 397 -6.78 23.46 5.86
N LEU A 398 -7.46 22.36 6.21
CA LEU A 398 -7.25 21.07 5.55
C LEU A 398 -7.65 21.11 4.07
N LEU A 399 -8.79 21.73 3.77
CA LEU A 399 -9.28 21.87 2.40
C LEU A 399 -8.43 22.82 1.57
N GLU A 400 -7.89 23.88 2.17
CA GLU A 400 -6.95 24.79 1.51
C GLU A 400 -5.63 24.07 1.20
N LEU A 401 -5.14 23.21 2.11
CA LEU A 401 -3.98 22.35 1.85
C LEU A 401 -4.26 21.44 0.64
N LEU A 402 -5.39 20.74 0.60
CA LEU A 402 -5.76 19.89 -0.54
C LEU A 402 -5.91 20.69 -1.84
N ALA A 403 -6.50 21.88 -1.78
CA ALA A 403 -6.64 22.77 -2.94
C ALA A 403 -5.27 23.20 -3.51
N LYS A 404 -4.28 23.48 -2.66
CA LYS A 404 -2.89 23.70 -3.10
C LYS A 404 -2.31 22.48 -3.81
N VAL A 405 -2.56 21.29 -3.27
CA VAL A 405 -2.07 20.03 -3.85
C VAL A 405 -2.76 19.71 -5.19
N CYS A 406 -4.01 20.13 -5.40
CA CYS A 406 -4.69 20.07 -6.71
C CYS A 406 -4.01 20.92 -7.79
N LEU A 407 -3.13 21.85 -7.43
CA LEU A 407 -2.28 22.64 -8.34
C LEU A 407 -0.79 22.29 -8.21
N HIS A 408 -0.46 21.11 -7.72
CA HIS A 408 0.93 20.65 -7.58
C HIS A 408 1.57 20.32 -8.94
N LEU A 409 2.90 20.45 -9.07
CA LEU A 409 3.65 20.13 -10.29
C LEU A 409 3.48 18.65 -10.75
N ASP A 410 3.55 17.71 -9.80
CA ASP A 410 3.32 16.26 -10.03
C ASP A 410 1.83 15.95 -10.30
N GLU A 411 1.52 15.35 -11.44
CA GLU A 411 0.17 15.01 -11.88
C GLU A 411 -0.52 13.92 -11.04
N ASP A 412 0.21 12.89 -10.63
CA ASP A 412 -0.34 11.82 -9.79
C ASP A 412 -0.81 12.40 -8.45
N VAL A 413 -0.01 13.31 -7.89
CA VAL A 413 -0.33 14.02 -6.64
C VAL A 413 -1.59 14.87 -6.79
N ARG A 414 -1.74 15.58 -7.92
CA ARG A 414 -2.98 16.32 -8.22
C ARG A 414 -4.19 15.39 -8.24
N ASN A 415 -4.11 14.29 -9.00
CA ASN A 415 -5.20 13.32 -9.13
C ASN A 415 -5.59 12.71 -7.77
N MET A 416 -4.61 12.40 -6.92
CA MET A 416 -4.85 11.91 -5.56
C MET A 416 -5.55 12.95 -4.67
N ALA A 417 -5.17 14.23 -4.76
CA ALA A 417 -5.83 15.29 -3.98
C ALA A 417 -7.28 15.53 -4.42
N GLN A 418 -7.52 15.51 -5.74
CA GLN A 418 -8.88 15.60 -6.28
C GLN A 418 -9.74 14.44 -5.79
N GLN A 419 -9.22 13.21 -5.83
CA GLN A 419 -9.93 12.04 -5.32
C GLN A 419 -10.15 12.11 -3.81
N ALA A 420 -9.18 12.61 -3.04
CA ALA A 420 -9.34 12.79 -1.59
C ALA A 420 -10.45 13.80 -1.26
N MET A 421 -10.50 14.95 -1.97
CA MET A 421 -11.59 15.93 -1.81
C MET A 421 -12.96 15.34 -2.21
N ALA A 422 -13.02 14.57 -3.30
CA ALA A 422 -14.23 13.87 -3.70
C ALA A 422 -14.69 12.85 -2.64
N ASN A 423 -13.77 12.08 -2.07
CA ASN A 423 -14.08 11.12 -1.01
C ASN A 423 -14.58 11.84 0.26
N LEU A 424 -14.02 13.01 0.62
CA LEU A 424 -14.54 13.82 1.73
C LEU A 424 -16.00 14.25 1.50
N ILE A 425 -16.36 14.67 0.28
CA ILE A 425 -17.73 15.04 -0.09
C ILE A 425 -18.68 13.84 0.04
N VAL A 426 -18.24 12.66 -0.43
CA VAL A 426 -19.06 11.45 -0.47
C VAL A 426 -19.22 10.84 0.93
N GLU A 427 -18.12 10.67 1.66
CA GLU A 427 -18.11 9.93 2.93
C GLU A 427 -18.50 10.81 4.13
N LEU A 428 -18.31 12.13 4.06
CA LEU A 428 -18.51 13.05 5.19
C LEU A 428 -19.42 14.23 4.79
N PRO A 429 -20.75 14.16 5.07
CA PRO A 429 -21.69 15.24 4.75
C PRO A 429 -21.25 16.62 5.25
N ALA A 430 -20.62 16.67 6.43
CA ALA A 430 -20.13 17.89 7.05
C ALA A 430 -18.96 18.59 6.31
N PHE A 431 -18.42 18.00 5.25
CA PHE A 431 -17.39 18.59 4.39
C PHE A 431 -17.94 19.12 3.05
N ARG A 432 -19.15 18.73 2.63
CA ARG A 432 -19.71 19.03 1.29
C ARG A 432 -19.66 20.51 0.93
N VAL A 433 -20.36 21.33 1.72
CA VAL A 433 -20.45 22.78 1.53
C VAL A 433 -19.07 23.43 1.54
N LYS A 434 -18.28 23.15 2.59
CA LYS A 434 -17.01 23.84 2.80
C LYS A 434 -15.96 23.47 1.77
N THR A 435 -15.99 22.24 1.24
CA THR A 435 -15.09 21.78 0.18
C THR A 435 -15.24 22.62 -1.07
N ILE A 436 -16.49 22.88 -1.50
CA ILE A 436 -16.78 23.70 -2.69
C ILE A 436 -16.38 25.17 -2.46
N GLN A 437 -16.82 25.77 -1.35
CA GLN A 437 -16.53 27.18 -1.04
C GLN A 437 -15.02 27.45 -0.95
N VAL A 438 -14.28 26.63 -0.19
CA VAL A 438 -12.83 26.81 -0.05
C VAL A 438 -12.12 26.62 -1.38
N PHE A 439 -12.56 25.67 -2.22
CA PHE A 439 -11.95 25.46 -3.52
C PHE A 439 -12.18 26.65 -4.47
N ILE A 440 -13.39 27.21 -4.51
CA ILE A 440 -13.69 28.42 -5.30
C ILE A 440 -12.86 29.60 -4.83
N GLN A 441 -12.85 29.88 -3.52
CA GLN A 441 -12.07 30.96 -2.93
C GLN A 441 -10.57 30.79 -3.20
N PHE A 442 -10.09 29.54 -3.18
CA PHE A 442 -8.71 29.22 -3.51
C PHE A 442 -8.37 29.49 -4.97
N ILE A 443 -9.24 29.12 -5.92
CA ILE A 443 -9.06 29.40 -7.35
C ILE A 443 -8.98 30.92 -7.57
N GLN A 444 -9.96 31.66 -7.05
CA GLN A 444 -10.03 33.12 -7.17
C GLN A 444 -8.76 33.82 -6.65
N LYS A 445 -8.15 33.28 -5.60
CA LYS A 445 -6.96 33.87 -4.97
C LYS A 445 -5.64 33.47 -5.63
N ASN A 446 -5.53 32.26 -6.17
CA ASN A 446 -4.23 31.65 -6.52
C ASN A 446 -4.06 31.30 -8.00
N VAL A 447 -5.12 31.32 -8.81
CA VAL A 447 -5.06 31.01 -10.24
C VAL A 447 -5.26 32.32 -11.03
N PRO A 448 -4.21 32.86 -11.66
CA PRO A 448 -4.34 34.08 -12.45
C PRO A 448 -5.06 33.82 -13.78
N ASP A 449 -5.77 34.82 -14.30
CA ASP A 449 -6.44 34.74 -15.61
C ASP A 449 -5.45 34.54 -16.78
N THR A 450 -4.18 34.85 -16.56
CA THR A 450 -3.09 34.66 -17.52
C THR A 450 -2.62 33.21 -17.65
N SER A 451 -3.05 32.29 -16.78
CA SER A 451 -2.70 30.86 -16.82
C SER A 451 -3.90 29.98 -17.23
N PRO A 452 -4.35 30.04 -18.50
CA PRO A 452 -5.66 29.55 -18.89
C PRO A 452 -5.79 28.01 -18.81
N HIS A 453 -4.68 27.27 -18.88
CA HIS A 453 -4.67 25.81 -18.67
C HIS A 453 -4.89 25.43 -17.21
N GLN A 454 -4.34 26.20 -16.25
CA GLN A 454 -4.52 25.97 -14.83
C GLN A 454 -5.96 26.26 -14.41
N LEU A 455 -6.54 27.34 -14.96
CA LEU A 455 -7.94 27.68 -14.77
C LEU A 455 -8.86 26.57 -15.30
N ASP A 456 -8.67 26.11 -16.54
CA ASP A 456 -9.47 25.01 -17.10
C ASP A 456 -9.37 23.72 -16.26
N SER A 457 -8.18 23.37 -15.78
CA SER A 457 -7.97 22.22 -14.89
C SER A 457 -8.71 22.37 -13.55
N SER A 458 -8.70 23.58 -12.99
CA SER A 458 -9.38 23.91 -11.74
C SER A 458 -10.91 23.84 -11.90
N LEU A 459 -11.45 24.34 -13.02
CA LEU A 459 -12.88 24.22 -13.34
C LEU A 459 -13.31 22.76 -13.56
N LYS A 460 -12.49 21.94 -14.22
CA LYS A 460 -12.72 20.49 -14.33
C LYS A 460 -12.77 19.81 -12.97
N THR A 461 -11.87 20.20 -12.06
CA THR A 461 -11.84 19.71 -10.68
C THR A 461 -13.12 20.12 -9.94
N LEU A 462 -13.51 21.40 -10.01
CA LEU A 462 -14.73 21.90 -9.38
C LEU A 462 -15.97 21.15 -9.89
N PHE A 463 -16.07 20.94 -11.21
CA PHE A 463 -17.14 20.15 -11.81
C PHE A 463 -17.15 18.70 -11.30
N HIS A 464 -15.97 18.07 -11.18
CA HIS A 464 -15.85 16.72 -10.62
C HIS A 464 -16.32 16.65 -9.16
N LEU A 465 -15.98 17.65 -8.33
CA LEU A 465 -16.42 17.72 -6.94
C LEU A 465 -17.95 17.86 -6.83
N LEU A 466 -18.56 18.74 -7.63
CA LEU A 466 -20.02 18.91 -7.70
C LEU A 466 -20.70 17.62 -8.18
N ASN A 467 -20.09 16.90 -9.13
CA ASN A 467 -20.62 15.62 -9.59
C ASN A 467 -20.63 14.56 -8.47
N ASN A 468 -19.56 14.48 -7.68
CA ASN A 468 -19.50 13.54 -6.55
C ASN A 468 -20.47 13.93 -5.43
N TRP A 469 -20.69 15.23 -5.20
CA TRP A 469 -21.74 15.68 -4.26
C TRP A 469 -23.12 15.21 -4.72
N ASN A 470 -23.40 15.34 -6.02
CA ASN A 470 -24.67 14.91 -6.59
C ASN A 470 -24.89 13.39 -6.40
N LEU A 471 -23.87 12.59 -6.70
CA LEU A 471 -23.90 11.14 -6.46
C LEU A 471 -24.07 10.79 -4.97
N ALA A 472 -23.44 11.55 -4.08
CA ALA A 472 -23.56 11.34 -2.64
C ALA A 472 -24.99 11.59 -2.14
N LEU A 473 -25.63 12.67 -2.59
CA LEU A 473 -27.03 12.98 -2.23
C LEU A 473 -28.00 11.91 -2.74
N GLN A 474 -27.80 11.41 -3.97
CA GLN A 474 -28.62 10.34 -4.53
C GLN A 474 -28.48 9.03 -3.75
N LYS A 475 -27.29 8.72 -3.25
CA LYS A 475 -27.02 7.51 -2.46
C LYS A 475 -27.58 7.61 -1.05
N ASP A 476 -27.42 8.76 -0.41
CA ASP A 476 -27.68 8.89 1.02
C ASP A 476 -29.17 8.88 1.36
N GLY A 477 -30.07 9.22 0.42
CA GLY A 477 -31.53 9.04 0.49
C GLY A 477 -32.30 9.58 1.71
N ALA A 478 -31.61 10.05 2.75
CA ALA A 478 -32.12 10.24 4.10
C ALA A 478 -31.26 11.18 4.98
N VAL A 479 -30.11 11.70 4.51
CA VAL A 479 -29.42 12.80 5.21
C VAL A 479 -30.11 14.09 4.79
N SER A 480 -30.92 14.68 5.67
CA SER A 480 -31.62 15.94 5.38
C SER A 480 -30.58 17.00 4.98
N PRO A 481 -30.60 17.48 3.72
CA PRO A 481 -29.69 18.53 3.31
C PRO A 481 -30.03 19.77 4.13
N ASN A 482 -29.03 20.39 4.74
CA ASN A 482 -29.28 21.61 5.52
C ASN A 482 -29.49 22.78 4.54
N ILE A 483 -30.30 23.79 4.89
CA ILE A 483 -30.48 25.00 4.07
C ILE A 483 -29.15 25.70 3.75
N THR A 484 -28.14 25.51 4.62
CA THR A 484 -26.77 25.99 4.43
C THR A 484 -26.08 25.38 3.22
N GLU A 485 -26.53 24.25 2.69
CA GLU A 485 -26.02 23.64 1.47
C GLU A 485 -26.21 24.51 0.22
N LYS A 486 -27.26 25.35 0.21
CA LYS A 486 -27.55 26.28 -0.89
C LYS A 486 -26.50 27.37 -1.04
N THR A 487 -25.86 27.79 0.06
CA THR A 487 -24.87 28.89 0.05
C THR A 487 -23.67 28.58 -0.85
N ALA A 488 -23.17 27.34 -0.83
CA ALA A 488 -22.10 26.91 -1.71
C ALA A 488 -22.54 26.88 -3.18
N LEU A 489 -23.81 26.55 -3.47
CA LEU A 489 -24.34 26.58 -4.83
C LEU A 489 -24.43 28.01 -5.36
N HIS A 490 -24.90 28.97 -4.55
CA HIS A 490 -24.96 30.38 -4.95
C HIS A 490 -23.57 30.95 -5.24
N GLU A 491 -22.57 30.66 -4.38
CA GLU A 491 -21.17 31.02 -4.64
C GLU A 491 -20.65 30.37 -5.93
N THR A 492 -21.02 29.11 -6.19
CA THR A 492 -20.65 28.38 -7.41
C THR A 492 -21.28 28.99 -8.65
N GLU A 493 -22.56 29.37 -8.60
CA GLU A 493 -23.26 30.05 -9.68
C GLU A 493 -22.63 31.41 -9.98
N GLY A 494 -22.41 32.23 -8.94
CA GLY A 494 -21.73 33.52 -9.09
C GLY A 494 -20.35 33.38 -9.73
N PHE A 495 -19.55 32.42 -9.25
CA PHE A 495 -18.24 32.13 -9.84
C PHE A 495 -18.33 31.66 -11.30
N ALA A 496 -19.26 30.74 -11.62
CA ALA A 496 -19.43 30.25 -12.97
C ALA A 496 -19.94 31.32 -13.94
N LEU A 497 -20.79 32.25 -13.50
CA LEU A 497 -21.22 33.41 -14.30
C LEU A 497 -20.04 34.29 -14.69
N VAL A 498 -19.11 34.58 -13.77
CA VAL A 498 -17.87 35.31 -14.08
C VAL A 498 -17.04 34.54 -15.12
N MET A 499 -16.94 33.23 -14.99
CA MET A 499 -16.20 32.38 -15.94
C MET A 499 -16.85 32.30 -17.34
N LEU A 500 -18.17 32.53 -17.47
CA LEU A 500 -18.84 32.66 -18.78
C LEU A 500 -18.38 33.90 -19.55
N CYS A 501 -17.90 34.94 -18.87
CA CYS A 501 -17.37 36.14 -19.49
C CYS A 501 -15.92 35.96 -20.00
N HIS A 502 -15.29 34.80 -19.75
CA HIS A 502 -13.91 34.56 -20.16
C HIS A 502 -13.78 34.46 -21.69
N CYS A 503 -12.67 34.96 -22.25
CA CYS A 503 -12.47 35.03 -23.71
C CYS A 503 -12.32 33.64 -24.37
N ARG A 504 -11.91 32.62 -23.61
CA ARG A 504 -11.72 31.24 -24.11
C ARG A 504 -13.00 30.41 -24.08
N THR A 505 -13.34 29.81 -25.22
CA THR A 505 -14.52 28.96 -25.40
C THR A 505 -14.54 27.74 -24.45
N ILE A 506 -13.37 27.15 -24.16
CA ILE A 506 -13.27 25.97 -23.27
C ILE A 506 -13.72 26.33 -21.85
N THR A 507 -13.20 27.44 -21.31
CA THR A 507 -13.53 27.95 -19.98
C THR A 507 -15.04 28.25 -19.88
N ARG A 508 -15.62 28.90 -20.90
CA ARG A 508 -17.07 29.15 -20.96
C ARG A 508 -17.90 27.85 -20.99
N ARG A 509 -17.47 26.85 -21.75
CA ARG A 509 -18.16 25.53 -21.78
C ARG A 509 -18.11 24.85 -20.42
N LEU A 510 -16.97 24.87 -19.74
CA LEU A 510 -16.84 24.32 -18.38
C LEU A 510 -17.74 25.05 -17.39
N ALA A 511 -17.80 26.38 -17.45
CA ALA A 511 -18.70 27.19 -16.63
C ALA A 511 -20.17 26.82 -16.85
N LEU A 512 -20.61 26.63 -18.09
CA LEU A 512 -21.96 26.17 -18.41
C LEU A 512 -22.25 24.78 -17.83
N HIS A 513 -21.30 23.84 -17.90
CA HIS A 513 -21.45 22.52 -17.28
C HIS A 513 -21.55 22.60 -15.76
N ILE A 514 -20.79 23.49 -15.12
CA ILE A 514 -20.88 23.77 -13.68
C ILE A 514 -22.29 24.29 -13.32
N LEU A 515 -22.81 25.29 -14.04
CA LEU A 515 -24.15 25.83 -13.83
C LEU A 515 -25.25 24.77 -13.96
N ARG A 516 -25.17 23.93 -15.01
CA ARG A 516 -26.10 22.79 -15.18
C ARG A 516 -26.04 21.81 -14.01
N LYS A 517 -24.85 21.58 -13.45
CA LYS A 517 -24.67 20.69 -12.30
C LYS A 517 -25.19 21.34 -11.01
N CYS A 518 -25.03 22.66 -10.83
CA CYS A 518 -25.65 23.40 -9.73
C CYS A 518 -27.17 23.25 -9.75
N ARG A 519 -27.82 23.42 -10.92
CA ARG A 519 -29.27 23.19 -11.06
C ARG A 519 -29.70 21.80 -10.63
N SER A 520 -28.98 20.76 -11.08
CA SER A 520 -29.28 19.39 -10.68
C SER A 520 -29.11 19.17 -9.17
N LEU A 521 -28.09 19.75 -8.55
CA LEU A 521 -27.89 19.69 -7.10
C LEU A 521 -28.97 20.43 -6.32
N LEU A 522 -29.35 21.64 -6.75
CA LEU A 522 -30.38 22.43 -6.11
C LEU A 522 -31.73 21.70 -6.15
N SER A 523 -32.08 21.08 -7.29
CA SER A 523 -33.28 20.25 -7.42
C SER A 523 -33.28 19.07 -6.44
N LEU A 524 -32.16 18.35 -6.30
CA LEU A 524 -32.02 17.26 -5.32
C LEU A 524 -32.13 17.75 -3.87
N ILE A 525 -31.54 18.90 -3.55
CA ILE A 525 -31.63 19.50 -2.22
C ILE A 525 -33.06 19.98 -1.92
N ASN A 526 -33.72 20.63 -2.87
CA ASN A 526 -35.10 21.09 -2.71
C ASN A 526 -36.05 19.91 -2.53
N THR A 527 -35.93 18.86 -3.35
CA THR A 527 -36.76 17.65 -3.20
C THR A 527 -36.57 16.97 -1.85
N ALA A 528 -35.36 16.99 -1.29
CA ALA A 528 -35.07 16.42 0.02
C ALA A 528 -35.40 17.34 1.21
N THR A 529 -35.52 18.67 1.00
CA THR A 529 -35.88 19.65 2.05
C THR A 529 -37.35 20.10 2.03
N CYS A 530 -38.10 19.78 0.99
CA CYS A 530 -39.53 20.09 0.90
C CYS A 530 -40.35 19.38 1.98
N ASP A 531 -40.94 20.15 2.89
CA ASP A 531 -41.97 19.68 3.81
C ASP A 531 -43.26 19.39 3.02
N PRO A 532 -43.79 18.15 3.01
CA PRO A 532 -45.02 17.81 2.29
C PRO A 532 -46.26 18.62 2.73
N ASN A 533 -46.21 19.28 3.90
CA ASN A 533 -47.32 20.08 4.44
C ASN A 533 -47.14 21.61 4.28
N ALA A 534 -46.00 22.09 3.76
CA ALA A 534 -45.79 23.52 3.56
C ALA A 534 -46.41 23.99 2.24
N ARG A 535 -47.16 25.10 2.26
CA ARG A 535 -47.63 25.81 1.05
C ARG A 535 -46.43 26.03 0.12
N GLN A 536 -46.55 25.59 -1.14
CA GLN A 536 -45.52 25.62 -2.18
C GLN A 536 -44.48 26.74 -1.95
N PRO A 537 -43.25 26.42 -1.49
CA PRO A 537 -42.21 27.42 -1.44
C PRO A 537 -41.98 27.92 -2.88
N ARG A 538 -41.85 29.24 -3.06
CA ARG A 538 -41.46 29.82 -4.36
C ARG A 538 -40.27 29.02 -4.89
N GLU A 539 -40.41 28.47 -6.09
CA GLU A 539 -39.35 27.70 -6.74
C GLU A 539 -38.13 28.63 -6.91
N GLU A 540 -37.08 28.36 -6.15
CA GLU A 540 -35.83 29.11 -6.22
C GLU A 540 -35.17 28.74 -7.56
N LEU A 541 -35.28 29.67 -8.52
CA LEU A 541 -34.73 29.50 -9.86
C LEU A 541 -33.21 29.64 -9.84
N CYS A 542 -32.51 28.69 -10.46
CA CYS A 542 -31.07 28.81 -10.70
C CYS A 542 -30.79 29.93 -11.72
N CYS A 543 -29.59 30.50 -11.66
CA CYS A 543 -29.16 31.53 -12.61
C CYS A 543 -29.24 31.03 -14.06
N ILE A 544 -28.97 29.75 -14.29
CA ILE A 544 -29.10 29.16 -15.64
C ILE A 544 -30.53 29.15 -16.16
N ASP A 545 -31.53 28.93 -15.29
CA ASP A 545 -32.94 28.90 -15.71
C ASP A 545 -33.43 30.32 -16.04
N VAL A 546 -32.95 31.32 -15.29
CA VAL A 546 -33.18 32.74 -15.61
C VAL A 546 -32.54 33.12 -16.96
N LEU A 547 -31.32 32.64 -17.23
CA LEU A 547 -30.66 32.85 -18.52
C LEU A 547 -31.42 32.16 -19.66
N ASP A 548 -31.81 30.89 -19.50
CA ASP A 548 -32.57 30.14 -20.51
C ASP A 548 -33.91 30.83 -20.84
N GLN A 549 -34.57 31.45 -19.85
CA GLN A 549 -35.81 32.22 -20.05
C GLN A 549 -35.59 33.59 -20.70
N SER A 550 -34.52 34.31 -20.32
CA SER A 550 -34.33 35.72 -20.68
C SER A 550 -33.50 35.94 -21.94
N VAL A 551 -32.53 35.06 -22.21
CA VAL A 551 -31.56 35.22 -23.30
C VAL A 551 -32.22 35.21 -24.68
N PRO A 552 -33.22 34.36 -25.02
CA PRO A 552 -33.85 34.39 -26.34
C PRO A 552 -34.43 35.77 -26.70
N ALA A 553 -35.19 36.38 -25.79
CA ALA A 553 -35.79 37.70 -25.99
C ALA A 553 -34.75 38.83 -26.07
N ILE A 554 -33.60 38.67 -25.43
CA ILE A 554 -32.49 39.63 -25.52
C ILE A 554 -31.75 39.45 -26.86
N LEU A 555 -31.49 38.22 -27.30
CA LEU A 555 -30.82 37.94 -28.56
C LEU A 555 -31.62 38.47 -29.75
N GLU A 556 -32.94 38.34 -29.73
CA GLU A 556 -33.84 38.94 -30.75
C GLU A 556 -33.71 40.47 -30.85
N ARG A 557 -33.26 41.15 -29.79
CA ARG A 557 -33.10 42.61 -29.75
C ARG A 557 -31.67 43.10 -30.00
N VAL A 558 -30.67 42.22 -29.86
CA VAL A 558 -29.24 42.58 -29.87
C VAL A 558 -28.50 42.01 -31.07
N LEU A 559 -28.95 40.89 -31.62
CA LEU A 559 -28.42 40.36 -32.88
C LEU A 559 -29.14 41.03 -34.06
N PRO A 560 -28.40 41.48 -35.09
CA PRO A 560 -28.98 42.12 -36.29
C PRO A 560 -29.82 41.18 -37.14
#